data_AF-A0A4R8C7E1-F1
#
_entry.id   AF-A0A4R8C7E1-F1
#
_cell.length_a   1.000
_cell.length_b   1.000
_cell.length_c   1.000
_cell.angle_alpha   90.00
_cell.angle_beta   90.00
_cell.angle_gamma   90.00
#
_symmetry.space_group_name_H-M   'P 1'
#
loop_
_entity.id
_entity.type
_entity.pdbx_description
1 polymer ?
#
loop_
_entity_poly.entity_id
_entity_poly.type
_entity_poly.pdbx_seq_one_letter_code
_entity_poly.pdbx_strand_id
1 'polypeptide(L)'
;MAGDQFVPAEWGKTVLKNQRLMFLFALVMSVLIALPVNAQAATNQLSGDAVYDAVQCPAPPTGYEEFVSYPGLDITGSLDGCWYTRVDSAHQTPSGAYLETGAEVFVGRLNGGPEGTFATTYKFEAKFEPDGAEIRGRCQHPIVAGSGTGGFAGATGRLDFKDIIGEPVTYVYRGHITLT
;
A
#
# COMPACT_ATOMS: atom_id res chain seq x y z
N MET A 1 82.93 27.15 -43.59
CA MET A 1 83.29 25.90 -42.89
C MET A 1 82.38 25.78 -41.69
N ALA A 2 81.81 24.58 -41.52
CA ALA A 2 80.59 24.31 -40.77
C ALA A 2 80.76 24.43 -39.24
N GLY A 3 79.68 24.84 -38.55
CA GLY A 3 79.52 24.72 -37.10
C GLY A 3 78.38 23.75 -36.82
N ASP A 4 78.71 22.66 -36.14
CA ASP A 4 77.78 21.60 -35.70
C ASP A 4 76.82 22.09 -34.62
N GLN A 5 75.53 21.76 -34.77
CA GLN A 5 74.53 21.85 -33.70
C GLN A 5 74.30 20.46 -33.09
N PHE A 6 74.62 20.34 -31.80
CA PHE A 6 74.26 19.22 -30.94
C PHE A 6 72.76 19.30 -30.59
N VAL A 7 72.01 18.21 -30.79
CA VAL A 7 70.66 18.02 -30.24
C VAL A 7 70.67 16.78 -29.35
N PRO A 8 70.34 16.85 -28.05
CA PRO A 8 70.09 15.65 -27.26
C PRO A 8 68.64 15.20 -27.39
N ALA A 9 68.47 13.97 -27.85
CA ALA A 9 67.22 13.22 -27.74
C ALA A 9 67.14 12.59 -26.35
N GLU A 10 66.11 12.90 -25.56
CA GLU A 10 65.55 12.05 -24.50
C GLU A 10 64.35 12.74 -23.82
N TRP A 11 63.21 12.83 -24.52
CA TRP A 11 61.91 13.22 -23.93
C TRP A 11 60.85 12.23 -24.42
N GLY A 12 60.74 11.06 -23.77
CA GLY A 12 59.72 10.09 -24.21
C GLY A 12 59.47 8.86 -23.35
N LYS A 13 60.16 8.66 -22.21
CA LYS A 13 60.06 7.38 -21.47
C LYS A 13 59.29 7.44 -20.15
N THR A 14 58.98 8.63 -19.61
CA THR A 14 58.42 8.74 -18.26
C THR A 14 56.89 8.68 -18.19
N VAL A 15 56.18 8.94 -19.30
CA VAL A 15 54.72 9.13 -19.28
C VAL A 15 53.94 7.80 -19.32
N LEU A 16 54.53 6.72 -19.86
CA LEU A 16 53.81 5.45 -20.02
C LEU A 16 53.65 4.61 -18.73
N LYS A 17 54.47 4.83 -17.70
CA LYS A 17 54.49 3.94 -16.51
C LYS A 17 53.35 4.21 -15.53
N ASN A 18 52.86 5.46 -15.46
CA ASN A 18 51.83 5.87 -14.50
C ASN A 18 50.40 5.69 -15.04
N GLN A 19 50.24 5.46 -16.34
CA GLN A 19 48.93 5.29 -16.97
C GLN A 19 48.32 3.91 -16.67
N ARG A 20 49.14 2.85 -16.56
CA ARG A 20 48.66 1.49 -16.26
C ARG A 20 48.17 1.32 -14.81
N LEU A 21 48.70 2.10 -13.88
CA LEU A 21 48.34 2.01 -12.47
C LEU A 21 47.00 2.71 -12.15
N MET A 22 46.64 3.75 -12.90
CA MET A 22 45.34 4.43 -12.76
C MET A 22 44.15 3.60 -13.29
N PHE A 23 44.35 2.78 -14.32
CA PHE A 23 43.27 1.93 -14.85
C PHE A 23 42.89 0.78 -13.90
N LEU A 24 43.85 0.27 -13.12
CA LEU A 24 43.59 -0.81 -12.13
C LEU A 24 42.80 -0.31 -10.91
N PHE A 25 43.01 0.93 -10.47
CA PHE A 25 42.23 1.51 -9.36
C PHE A 25 40.79 1.86 -9.77
N ALA A 26 40.56 2.29 -11.01
CA ALA A 26 39.23 2.59 -11.52
C ALA A 26 38.36 1.32 -11.68
N LEU A 27 38.98 0.17 -11.95
CA LEU A 27 38.29 -1.11 -12.17
C LEU A 27 37.86 -1.79 -10.85
N VAL A 28 38.55 -1.54 -9.73
CA VAL A 28 38.18 -2.07 -8.40
C VAL A 28 37.07 -1.24 -7.74
N MET A 29 36.97 0.06 -8.02
CA MET A 29 35.87 0.92 -7.55
C MET A 29 34.55 0.75 -8.31
N SER A 30 34.56 0.13 -9.48
CA SER A 30 33.36 -0.09 -10.31
C SER A 30 32.61 -1.40 -10.00
N VAL A 31 33.12 -2.24 -9.10
CA VAL A 31 32.49 -3.53 -8.70
C VAL A 31 31.57 -3.39 -7.47
N LEU A 32 31.37 -2.18 -6.94
CA LEU A 32 30.48 -1.92 -5.79
C LEU A 32 29.06 -1.47 -6.17
N ILE A 33 28.69 -1.47 -7.45
CA ILE A 33 27.37 -0.99 -7.89
C ILE A 33 26.50 -2.19 -8.27
N ALA A 34 25.35 -2.29 -7.61
CA ALA A 34 24.28 -3.29 -7.78
C ALA A 34 24.44 -4.60 -7.00
N LEU A 35 24.47 -4.50 -5.66
CA LEU A 35 23.73 -5.50 -4.89
C LEU A 35 22.24 -5.33 -5.23
N PRO A 36 21.51 -6.37 -5.64
CA PRO A 36 20.06 -6.27 -5.68
C PRO A 36 19.60 -6.04 -4.23
N VAL A 37 19.18 -4.82 -3.93
CA VAL A 37 18.37 -4.58 -2.75
C VAL A 37 17.06 -5.29 -3.07
N ASN A 38 16.93 -6.54 -2.62
CA ASN A 38 15.60 -7.13 -2.52
C ASN A 38 14.83 -6.18 -1.61
N ALA A 39 13.93 -5.38 -2.18
CA ALA A 39 12.91 -4.72 -1.38
C ALA A 39 12.22 -5.85 -0.62
N GLN A 40 12.53 -5.99 0.67
CA GLN A 40 11.79 -6.89 1.53
C GLN A 40 10.37 -6.34 1.49
N ALA A 41 9.49 -7.05 0.80
CA ALA A 41 8.09 -6.71 0.76
C ALA A 41 7.61 -6.65 2.22
N ALA A 42 7.41 -5.43 2.72
CA ALA A 42 7.16 -5.21 4.13
C ALA A 42 5.73 -5.67 4.40
N THR A 43 5.59 -6.82 5.07
CA THR A 43 4.30 -7.32 5.51
C THR A 43 3.97 -6.70 6.85
N ASN A 44 3.03 -5.77 6.85
CA ASN A 44 2.57 -5.04 8.02
C ASN A 44 1.32 -5.72 8.57
N GLN A 45 1.27 -5.91 9.89
CA GLN A 45 0.02 -6.24 10.57
C GLN A 45 -0.86 -5.00 10.61
N LEU A 46 -2.14 -5.22 10.39
CA LEU A 46 -3.16 -4.18 10.43
C LEU A 46 -4.08 -4.43 11.61
N SER A 47 -4.40 -3.35 12.34
CA SER A 47 -5.43 -3.35 13.35
C SER A 47 -5.94 -1.95 13.62
N GLY A 48 -7.23 -1.83 13.92
CA GLY A 48 -7.81 -0.57 14.36
C GLY A 48 -9.32 -0.62 14.40
N ASP A 49 -9.91 0.57 14.44
CA ASP A 49 -11.34 0.78 14.61
C ASP A 49 -11.88 1.60 13.44
N ALA A 50 -13.16 1.39 13.16
CA ALA A 50 -13.91 2.07 12.13
C ALA A 50 -15.28 2.50 12.67
N VAL A 51 -15.69 3.72 12.33
CA VAL A 51 -16.96 4.31 12.75
C VAL A 51 -17.57 5.10 11.59
N TYR A 52 -18.90 5.12 11.50
CA TYR A 52 -19.55 5.99 10.51
C TYR A 52 -19.41 7.44 10.95
N ASP A 53 -18.71 8.24 10.15
CA ASP A 53 -18.58 9.68 10.35
C ASP A 53 -18.58 10.37 8.98
N ALA A 54 -19.76 10.80 8.56
CA ALA A 54 -19.93 11.50 7.29
C ALA A 54 -19.37 12.93 7.31
N VAL A 55 -19.00 13.49 8.48
CA VAL A 55 -18.33 14.79 8.54
C VAL A 55 -16.85 14.61 8.22
N GLN A 56 -16.24 13.59 8.81
CA GLN A 56 -14.84 13.24 8.56
C GLN A 56 -14.65 12.61 7.16
N CYS A 57 -15.62 11.81 6.70
CA CYS A 57 -15.60 11.11 5.42
C CYS A 57 -16.82 11.49 4.55
N PRO A 58 -16.84 12.70 3.96
CA PRO A 58 -18.04 13.27 3.35
C PRO A 58 -18.40 12.71 1.97
N ALA A 59 -17.41 12.46 1.10
CA ALA A 59 -17.64 11.93 -0.24
C ALA A 59 -16.44 11.12 -0.75
N PRO A 60 -16.67 10.04 -1.53
CA PRO A 60 -15.59 9.32 -2.18
C PRO A 60 -14.74 10.22 -3.10
N PRO A 61 -13.45 9.91 -3.28
CA PRO A 61 -12.59 10.66 -4.18
C PRO A 61 -12.97 10.44 -5.65
N THR A 62 -12.43 11.27 -6.54
CA THR A 62 -12.61 11.13 -7.99
C THR A 62 -12.19 9.75 -8.50
N GLY A 63 -13.01 9.15 -9.35
CA GLY A 63 -12.83 7.79 -9.88
C GLY A 63 -13.45 6.69 -9.02
N TYR A 64 -14.08 7.04 -7.90
CA TYR A 64 -14.80 6.14 -6.99
C TYR A 64 -16.18 6.72 -6.60
N GLU A 65 -16.76 7.58 -7.43
CA GLU A 65 -18.00 8.30 -7.13
C GLU A 65 -19.19 7.36 -6.87
N GLU A 66 -19.13 6.11 -7.34
CA GLU A 66 -20.18 5.11 -7.11
C GLU A 66 -20.10 4.41 -5.74
N PHE A 67 -19.06 4.64 -4.93
CA PHE A 67 -18.85 4.01 -3.62
C PHE A 67 -19.64 4.71 -2.51
N VAL A 68 -20.96 4.77 -2.69
CA VAL A 68 -21.90 5.55 -1.86
C VAL A 68 -23.03 4.70 -1.28
N SER A 69 -22.86 3.37 -1.20
CA SER A 69 -23.90 2.48 -0.66
C SER A 69 -24.16 2.71 0.83
N TYR A 70 -23.15 3.17 1.57
CA TYR A 70 -23.23 3.56 2.98
C TYR A 70 -22.49 4.89 3.20
N PRO A 71 -22.73 5.59 4.32
CA PRO A 71 -21.88 6.70 4.73
C PRO A 71 -20.40 6.26 4.81
N GLY A 72 -19.47 7.19 4.58
CA GLY A 72 -18.05 6.90 4.74
C GLY A 72 -17.72 6.49 6.18
N LEU A 73 -16.86 5.48 6.31
CA LEU A 73 -16.29 5.09 7.61
C LEU A 73 -14.99 5.86 7.82
N ASP A 74 -14.86 6.51 8.97
CA ASP A 74 -13.58 6.98 9.49
C ASP A 74 -12.84 5.79 10.08
N ILE A 75 -11.63 5.54 9.58
CA ILE A 75 -10.77 4.43 9.93
C ILE A 75 -9.58 4.98 10.70
N THR A 76 -9.32 4.40 11.88
CA THR A 76 -8.19 4.76 12.73
C THR A 76 -7.36 3.53 13.12
N GLY A 77 -6.15 3.73 13.63
CA GLY A 77 -5.23 2.65 14.02
C GLY A 77 -4.04 2.51 13.05
N SER A 78 -3.80 1.30 12.54
CA SER A 78 -2.75 1.08 11.53
C SER A 78 -3.05 1.81 10.22
N LEU A 79 -4.32 1.87 9.84
CA LEU A 79 -4.84 2.71 8.76
C LEU A 79 -5.48 3.96 9.35
N ASP A 80 -5.22 5.10 8.73
CA ASP A 80 -5.76 6.41 9.10
C ASP A 80 -6.34 7.07 7.85
N GLY A 81 -7.67 7.21 7.79
CA GLY A 81 -8.37 7.77 6.64
C GLY A 81 -9.80 7.28 6.46
N CYS A 82 -10.33 7.34 5.25
CA CYS A 82 -11.72 7.04 4.96
C CYS A 82 -11.90 5.75 4.16
N TRP A 83 -13.00 5.06 4.41
CA TRP A 83 -13.39 3.82 3.73
C TRP A 83 -14.80 3.95 3.15
N TYR A 84 -14.93 3.66 1.86
CA TYR A 84 -16.15 3.88 1.09
C TYR A 84 -16.60 2.57 0.43
N THR A 85 -17.91 2.34 0.37
CA THR A 85 -18.48 1.04 0.02
C THR A 85 -19.44 1.12 -1.15
N ARG A 86 -19.33 0.15 -2.06
CA ARG A 86 -20.31 -0.13 -3.11
C ARG A 86 -20.80 -1.57 -2.97
N VAL A 87 -22.10 -1.72 -2.70
CA VAL A 87 -22.79 -3.01 -2.66
C VAL A 87 -23.09 -3.47 -4.08
N ASP A 88 -22.67 -4.68 -4.42
CA ASP A 88 -23.01 -5.32 -5.70
C ASP A 88 -24.22 -6.27 -5.55
N SER A 89 -24.32 -6.98 -4.42
CA SER A 89 -25.47 -7.86 -4.14
C SER A 89 -25.70 -8.06 -2.64
N ALA A 90 -26.98 -8.20 -2.25
CA ALA A 90 -27.39 -8.48 -0.88
C ALA A 90 -28.55 -9.48 -0.84
N HIS A 91 -28.55 -10.36 0.16
CA HIS A 91 -29.59 -11.34 0.37
C HIS A 91 -29.83 -11.59 1.86
N GLN A 92 -31.11 -11.59 2.25
CA GLN A 92 -31.54 -11.96 3.58
C GLN A 92 -32.49 -13.15 3.53
N THR A 93 -32.25 -14.13 4.41
CA THR A 93 -33.14 -15.28 4.59
C THR A 93 -34.23 -14.98 5.62
N PRO A 94 -35.38 -15.68 5.60
CA PRO A 94 -36.39 -15.57 6.66
C PRO A 94 -35.86 -15.92 8.06
N SER A 95 -34.75 -16.66 8.13
CA SER A 95 -34.10 -16.97 9.40
C SER A 95 -33.31 -15.78 9.98
N GLY A 96 -33.16 -14.66 9.26
CA GLY A 96 -32.35 -13.51 9.68
C GLY A 96 -30.86 -13.60 9.32
N ALA A 97 -30.42 -14.64 8.60
CA ALA A 97 -29.08 -14.65 8.01
C ALA A 97 -29.01 -13.64 6.85
N TYR A 98 -27.98 -12.80 6.85
CA TYR A 98 -27.73 -11.77 5.84
C TYR A 98 -26.37 -12.01 5.18
N LEU A 99 -26.33 -11.89 3.86
CA LEU A 99 -25.14 -12.06 3.03
C LEU A 99 -25.06 -10.90 2.06
N GLU A 100 -23.88 -10.29 1.96
CA GLU A 100 -23.65 -9.17 1.05
C GLU A 100 -22.25 -9.26 0.45
N THR A 101 -22.15 -8.80 -0.79
CA THR A 101 -20.89 -8.71 -1.52
C THR A 101 -20.79 -7.37 -2.23
N GLY A 102 -19.57 -6.88 -2.40
CA GLY A 102 -19.33 -5.70 -3.20
C GLY A 102 -17.86 -5.35 -3.30
N ALA A 103 -17.60 -4.06 -3.51
CA ALA A 103 -16.27 -3.50 -3.56
C ALA A 103 -16.16 -2.30 -2.61
N GLU A 104 -14.94 -2.05 -2.13
CA GLU A 104 -14.66 -0.93 -1.24
C GLU A 104 -13.35 -0.25 -1.62
N VAL A 105 -13.20 1.02 -1.25
CA VAL A 105 -11.96 1.78 -1.43
C VAL A 105 -11.57 2.45 -0.13
N PHE A 106 -10.31 2.24 0.25
CA PHE A 106 -9.66 2.98 1.32
C PHE A 106 -8.88 4.16 0.75
N VAL A 107 -8.93 5.31 1.43
CA VAL A 107 -8.21 6.53 1.11
C VAL A 107 -7.57 7.06 2.38
N GLY A 108 -6.24 7.05 2.46
CA GLY A 108 -5.58 7.47 3.69
C GLY A 108 -4.11 7.09 3.74
N ARG A 109 -3.63 6.78 4.94
CA ARG A 109 -2.22 6.47 5.25
C ARG A 109 -2.09 5.13 5.99
N LEU A 110 -0.95 4.47 5.80
CA LEU A 110 -0.51 3.35 6.63
C LEU A 110 0.53 3.82 7.63
N ASN A 111 0.25 3.70 8.94
CA ASN A 111 1.17 4.03 10.04
C ASN A 111 1.80 5.44 9.90
N GLY A 112 1.01 6.44 9.49
CA GLY A 112 1.47 7.81 9.26
C GLY A 112 2.38 8.01 8.03
N GLY A 113 2.48 7.00 7.17
CA GLY A 113 3.22 7.06 5.91
C GLY A 113 2.57 7.94 4.84
N PRO A 114 3.05 7.85 3.59
CA PRO A 114 2.49 8.61 2.47
C PRO A 114 1.01 8.29 2.25
N GLU A 115 0.25 9.28 1.80
CA GLU A 115 -1.15 9.07 1.40
C GLU A 115 -1.24 8.21 0.13
N GLY A 116 -2.35 7.49 0.02
CA GLY A 116 -2.69 6.72 -1.16
C GLY A 116 -4.07 6.09 -1.04
N THR A 117 -4.38 5.22 -1.99
CA THR A 117 -5.61 4.45 -2.01
C THR A 117 -5.34 2.97 -2.29
N PHE A 118 -6.26 2.09 -1.89
CA PHE A 118 -6.35 0.74 -2.43
C PHE A 118 -7.81 0.30 -2.43
N ALA A 119 -8.16 -0.61 -3.33
CA ALA A 119 -9.49 -1.19 -3.41
C ALA A 119 -9.51 -2.60 -2.81
N THR A 120 -10.67 -3.00 -2.31
CA THR A 120 -10.96 -4.37 -1.88
C THR A 120 -12.23 -4.87 -2.58
N THR A 121 -12.37 -6.19 -2.70
CA THR A 121 -13.70 -6.80 -2.82
C THR A 121 -14.09 -7.31 -1.44
N TYR A 122 -15.37 -7.30 -1.10
CA TYR A 122 -15.80 -7.78 0.20
C TYR A 122 -16.88 -8.86 0.17
N LYS A 123 -16.89 -9.63 1.24
CA LYS A 123 -17.98 -10.54 1.59
C LYS A 123 -18.36 -10.33 3.04
N PHE A 124 -19.57 -9.85 3.27
CA PHE A 124 -20.17 -9.66 4.57
C PHE A 124 -21.14 -10.80 4.91
N GLU A 125 -21.07 -11.27 6.14
CA GLU A 125 -21.99 -12.25 6.69
C GLU A 125 -22.47 -11.78 8.06
N ALA A 126 -23.78 -11.62 8.20
CA ALA A 126 -24.39 -11.21 9.46
C ALA A 126 -25.60 -12.05 9.84
N LYS A 127 -26.02 -11.88 11.08
CA LYS A 127 -27.23 -12.44 11.64
C LYS A 127 -28.00 -11.33 12.34
N PHE A 128 -29.26 -11.20 11.98
CA PHE A 128 -30.21 -10.26 12.56
C PHE A 128 -31.34 -11.01 13.27
N GLU A 129 -31.89 -10.36 14.29
CA GLU A 129 -33.17 -10.72 14.90
C GLU A 129 -34.34 -10.31 13.98
N PRO A 130 -35.57 -10.84 14.21
CA PRO A 130 -36.75 -10.47 13.41
C PRO A 130 -37.11 -8.98 13.46
N ASP A 131 -36.71 -8.27 14.51
CA ASP A 131 -36.90 -6.83 14.67
C ASP A 131 -35.82 -5.98 13.96
N GLY A 132 -34.83 -6.64 13.33
CA GLY A 132 -33.73 -5.99 12.63
C GLY A 132 -32.51 -5.69 13.51
N ALA A 133 -32.53 -6.04 14.80
CA ALA A 133 -31.34 -5.89 15.64
C ALA A 133 -30.23 -6.85 15.19
N GLU A 134 -29.03 -6.32 15.00
CA GLU A 134 -27.89 -7.16 14.62
C GLU A 134 -27.39 -7.97 15.82
N ILE A 135 -27.19 -9.27 15.62
CA ILE A 135 -26.61 -10.19 16.61
C ILE A 135 -25.09 -10.28 16.42
N ARG A 136 -24.65 -10.35 15.16
CA ARG A 136 -23.23 -10.42 14.78
C ARG A 136 -23.07 -10.13 13.29
N GLY A 137 -21.94 -9.51 12.98
CA GLY A 137 -21.47 -9.26 11.63
C GLY A 137 -19.97 -9.57 11.53
N ARG A 138 -19.56 -10.02 10.34
CA ARG A 138 -18.15 -10.14 9.97
C ARG A 138 -18.00 -9.88 8.49
N CYS A 139 -16.93 -9.22 8.13
CA CYS A 139 -16.62 -8.93 6.74
C CYS A 139 -15.18 -9.31 6.41
N GLN A 140 -14.96 -9.66 5.16
CA GLN A 140 -13.70 -10.12 4.61
C GLN A 140 -13.34 -9.25 3.43
N HIS A 141 -12.15 -8.66 3.43
CA HIS A 141 -11.73 -7.63 2.48
C HIS A 141 -10.37 -7.96 1.86
N PRO A 142 -10.28 -8.94 0.96
CA PRO A 142 -9.09 -9.12 0.14
C PRO A 142 -8.80 -7.85 -0.68
N ILE A 143 -7.54 -7.39 -0.62
CA ILE A 143 -7.07 -6.25 -1.40
C ILE A 143 -6.96 -6.67 -2.87
N VAL A 144 -7.52 -5.85 -3.76
CA VAL A 144 -7.44 -6.05 -5.21
C VAL A 144 -6.02 -5.73 -5.66
N ALA A 145 -5.29 -6.74 -6.14
CA ALA A 145 -3.92 -6.57 -6.60
C ALA A 145 -3.83 -5.51 -7.71
N GLY A 146 -2.88 -4.58 -7.58
CA GLY A 146 -2.68 -3.49 -8.53
C GLY A 146 -3.65 -2.31 -8.40
N SER A 147 -4.59 -2.33 -7.46
CA SER A 147 -5.45 -1.17 -7.16
C SER A 147 -4.76 -0.07 -6.35
N GLY A 148 -3.63 -0.41 -5.72
CA GLY A 148 -2.90 0.47 -4.83
C GLY A 148 -2.27 1.67 -5.52
N THR A 149 -2.40 2.86 -4.94
CA THR A 149 -1.78 4.11 -5.38
C THR A 149 -1.00 4.78 -4.25
N GLY A 150 -0.09 5.71 -4.57
CA GLY A 150 0.66 6.47 -3.57
C GLY A 150 1.38 5.57 -2.56
N GLY A 151 1.15 5.80 -1.27
CA GLY A 151 1.71 4.99 -0.17
C GLY A 151 1.28 3.52 -0.16
N PHE A 152 0.31 3.14 -0.98
CA PHE A 152 -0.17 1.77 -1.16
C PHE A 152 0.17 1.17 -2.52
N ALA A 153 1.04 1.78 -3.32
CA ALA A 153 1.47 1.19 -4.59
C ALA A 153 1.95 -0.26 -4.38
N GLY A 154 1.46 -1.18 -5.21
CA GLY A 154 1.79 -2.61 -5.09
C GLY A 154 1.12 -3.36 -3.93
N ALA A 155 0.19 -2.72 -3.20
CA ALA A 155 -0.49 -3.34 -2.08
C ALA A 155 -1.19 -4.66 -2.43
N THR A 156 -0.98 -5.66 -1.59
CA THR A 156 -1.69 -6.94 -1.56
C THR A 156 -1.98 -7.34 -0.12
N GLY A 157 -2.90 -8.26 0.10
CA GLY A 157 -3.23 -8.75 1.44
C GLY A 157 -4.73 -8.83 1.68
N ARG A 158 -5.12 -8.76 2.96
CA ARG A 158 -6.52 -8.87 3.38
C ARG A 158 -6.73 -8.24 4.74
N LEU A 159 -7.90 -7.63 4.91
CA LEU A 159 -8.43 -7.16 6.17
C LEU A 159 -9.75 -7.89 6.47
N ASP A 160 -10.02 -8.13 7.74
CA ASP A 160 -11.29 -8.68 8.22
C ASP A 160 -11.87 -7.73 9.25
N PHE A 161 -13.15 -7.38 9.11
CA PHE A 161 -13.87 -6.55 10.07
C PHE A 161 -14.79 -7.42 10.90
N LYS A 162 -14.97 -7.01 12.15
CA LYS A 162 -15.94 -7.57 13.08
C LYS A 162 -16.77 -6.46 13.70
N ASP A 163 -18.06 -6.66 13.69
CA ASP A 163 -19.03 -5.69 14.18
C ASP A 163 -19.17 -5.89 15.70
N ILE A 164 -18.95 -4.81 16.45
CA ILE A 164 -19.13 -4.76 17.89
C ILE A 164 -20.46 -4.06 18.14
N ILE A 165 -21.47 -4.88 18.41
CA ILE A 165 -22.84 -4.41 18.65
C ILE A 165 -22.89 -3.73 20.01
N GLY A 166 -23.27 -2.45 20.02
CA GLY A 166 -23.30 -1.59 21.19
C GLY A 166 -23.88 -0.21 20.84
N GLU A 167 -23.76 0.73 21.76
CA GLU A 167 -24.15 2.13 21.56
C GLU A 167 -22.93 3.03 21.84
N PRO A 168 -22.19 3.49 20.81
CA PRO A 168 -22.42 3.27 19.38
C PRO A 168 -21.95 1.88 18.90
N VAL A 169 -22.45 1.45 17.74
CA VAL A 169 -21.87 0.32 17.00
C VAL A 169 -20.47 0.73 16.50
N THR A 170 -19.49 -0.15 16.67
CA THR A 170 -18.11 0.06 16.20
C THR A 170 -17.65 -1.15 15.40
N TYR A 171 -16.84 -0.94 14.37
CA TYR A 171 -16.27 -2.03 13.57
C TYR A 171 -14.78 -2.15 13.84
N VAL A 172 -14.32 -3.30 14.30
CA VAL A 172 -12.90 -3.55 14.57
C VAL A 172 -12.31 -4.31 13.40
N TYR A 173 -11.23 -3.81 12.82
CA TYR A 173 -10.54 -4.50 11.73
C TYR A 173 -9.19 -5.08 12.16
N ARG A 174 -8.82 -6.20 11.53
CA ARG A 174 -7.50 -6.83 11.65
C ARG A 174 -7.07 -7.40 10.31
N GLY A 175 -5.78 -7.49 10.05
CA GLY A 175 -5.33 -8.05 8.78
C GLY A 175 -3.83 -7.99 8.56
N HIS A 176 -3.45 -8.18 7.31
CA HIS A 176 -2.07 -7.99 6.85
C HIS A 176 -2.09 -7.32 5.49
N ILE A 177 -1.12 -6.42 5.29
CA ILE A 177 -0.84 -5.79 4.00
C ILE A 177 0.63 -5.96 3.68
N THR A 178 0.92 -6.31 2.44
CA THR A 178 2.27 -6.40 1.89
C THR A 178 2.41 -5.34 0.82
N LEU A 179 3.46 -4.51 0.95
CA LEU A 179 3.85 -3.51 -0.04
C LEU A 179 5.09 -4.01 -0.78
N THR A 180 5.11 -3.89 -2.11
CA THR A 180 6.18 -4.40 -3.00
C THR A 180 6.86 -3.29 -3.75
#